data_AF-A0A943MP23-F1
#
_entry.id   AF-A0A943MP23-F1
#
_cell.length_a   1.000
_cell.length_b   1.000
_cell.length_c   1.000
_cell.angle_alpha   90.00
_cell.angle_beta   90.00
_cell.angle_gamma   90.00
#
_symmetry.space_group_name_H-M   'P 1'
#
loop_
_entity.id
_entity.type
_entity.pdbx_description
1 polymer ?
#
loop_
_entity_poly.entity_id
_entity_poly.type
_entity_poly.pdbx_seq_one_letter_code
_entity_poly.pdbx_strand_id
1 'polypeptide(L)'
;MAKNEQSREANQPVWFDGKSINEALFCDDFLSRHKIIYTNGAFFTPDGRVTDELPLRGEIFEELKCCAVSNIPRKISNIVELMKLAALAEDFPPETNRIH
;
A
#
# COMPACT_ATOMS: atom_id res chain seq x y z
N MET A 1 -2.37 41.10 4.16
CA MET A 1 -1.46 39.94 4.21
C MET A 1 -2.33 38.69 4.15
N ALA A 2 -2.32 37.96 3.04
CA ALA A 2 -2.89 36.62 2.95
C ALA A 2 -1.90 35.79 2.12
N LYS A 3 -1.34 34.77 2.76
CA LYS A 3 -0.25 33.96 2.23
C LYS A 3 -0.76 33.11 1.07
N ASN A 4 -0.27 33.43 -0.13
CA ASN A 4 -0.51 32.64 -1.33
C ASN A 4 0.56 31.54 -1.40
N GLU A 5 0.43 30.51 -0.56
CA GLU A 5 1.35 29.36 -0.46
C GLU A 5 0.86 28.15 -1.28
N GLN A 6 -0.07 28.35 -2.21
CA GLN A 6 -0.93 27.27 -2.74
C GLN A 6 -0.51 26.69 -4.10
N SER A 7 0.78 26.77 -4.49
CA SER A 7 1.19 26.36 -5.85
C SER A 7 2.43 25.48 -5.93
N ARG A 8 2.79 24.77 -4.85
CA ARG A 8 3.83 23.72 -4.89
C ARG A 8 3.38 22.33 -4.44
N GLU A 9 2.18 22.19 -3.88
CA GLU A 9 1.71 20.94 -3.26
C GLU A 9 0.81 20.07 -4.16
N ALA A 10 0.37 20.57 -5.32
CA ALA A 10 -0.60 19.86 -6.17
C ALA A 10 -0.04 18.61 -6.89
N ASN A 11 1.26 18.34 -6.80
CA ASN A 11 1.91 17.23 -7.52
C ASN A 11 2.73 16.29 -6.62
N GLN A 12 2.57 16.41 -5.29
CA GLN A 12 3.26 15.55 -4.33
C GLN A 12 2.27 14.49 -3.81
N PRO A 13 2.68 13.22 -3.71
CA PRO A 13 1.79 12.19 -3.18
C PRO A 13 1.40 12.50 -1.73
N VAL A 14 0.14 12.24 -1.39
CA VAL A 14 -0.47 12.57 -0.07
C VAL A 14 0.23 11.90 1.11
N TRP A 15 0.97 10.83 0.86
CA TRP A 15 1.73 10.08 1.85
C TRP A 15 3.15 10.62 2.09
N PHE A 16 3.58 11.66 1.37
CA PHE A 16 4.92 12.24 1.48
C PHE A 16 4.87 13.75 1.79
N ASP A 17 5.47 14.14 2.92
CA ASP A 17 5.51 15.54 3.37
C ASP A 17 6.77 16.30 2.88
N GLY A 18 7.59 15.68 2.02
CA GLY A 18 8.87 16.22 1.55
C GLY A 18 10.08 15.82 2.41
N LYS A 19 9.87 15.22 3.57
CA LYS A 19 10.92 14.78 4.50
C LYS A 19 10.75 13.35 4.99
N SER A 20 9.51 12.92 5.16
CA SER A 20 9.10 11.67 5.77
C SER A 20 7.95 11.05 4.99
N ILE A 21 7.89 9.73 5.06
CA ILE A 21 6.87 8.92 4.40
C ILE A 21 5.91 8.41 5.48
N ASN A 22 4.63 8.71 5.31
CA ASN A 22 3.55 8.16 6.11
C ASN A 22 3.22 6.76 5.58
N GLU A 23 3.66 5.73 6.31
CA GLU A 23 3.54 4.33 5.91
C GLU A 23 2.08 3.88 5.77
N ALA A 24 1.16 4.40 6.59
CA ALA A 24 -0.26 4.06 6.53
C ALA A 24 -0.94 4.66 5.28
N LEU A 25 -0.68 5.94 4.98
CA LEU A 25 -1.23 6.57 3.77
C LEU A 25 -0.62 5.98 2.49
N PHE A 26 0.67 5.65 2.51
CA PHE A 26 1.32 4.97 1.39
C PHE A 26 0.67 3.61 1.15
N CYS A 27 0.47 2.84 2.23
CA CYS A 27 -0.17 1.53 2.17
C CYS A 27 -1.56 1.61 1.53
N ASP A 28 -2.43 2.53 1.99
CA ASP A 28 -3.78 2.69 1.46
C ASP A 28 -3.79 3.06 -0.04
N ASP A 29 -2.98 4.04 -0.43
CA ASP A 29 -2.80 4.45 -1.82
C ASP A 29 -2.30 3.30 -2.71
N PHE A 30 -1.28 2.57 -2.24
CA PHE A 30 -0.69 1.46 -2.97
C PHE A 30 -1.69 0.31 -3.15
N LEU A 31 -2.41 -0.08 -2.09
CA LEU A 31 -3.44 -1.11 -2.15
C LEU A 31 -4.56 -0.73 -3.12
N SER A 32 -5.01 0.52 -3.08
CA SER A 32 -6.07 1.02 -3.97
C SER A 32 -5.63 1.04 -5.44
N ARG A 33 -4.40 1.52 -5.74
CA ARG A 33 -3.87 1.58 -7.11
C ARG A 33 -3.67 0.20 -7.73
N HIS A 34 -3.10 -0.72 -6.97
CA HIS A 34 -2.77 -2.07 -7.44
C HIS A 34 -3.93 -3.07 -7.22
N LYS A 35 -5.05 -2.64 -6.61
CA LYS A 35 -6.22 -3.46 -6.27
C LYS A 35 -5.82 -4.73 -5.53
N ILE A 36 -4.96 -4.59 -4.53
CA ILE A 36 -4.42 -5.70 -3.76
C ILE A 36 -5.37 -6.03 -2.61
N ILE A 37 -5.64 -7.32 -2.44
CA ILE A 37 -6.31 -7.87 -1.25
C ILE A 37 -5.40 -8.90 -0.57
N TYR A 38 -5.62 -9.13 0.71
CA TYR A 38 -4.94 -10.14 1.51
C TYR A 38 -5.98 -11.09 2.12
N THR A 39 -5.91 -12.37 1.76
CA THR A 39 -6.80 -13.41 2.30
C THR A 39 -6.10 -14.76 2.24
N ASN A 40 -6.50 -15.71 3.08
CA ASN A 40 -5.91 -17.05 3.13
C ASN A 40 -4.38 -17.05 3.18
N GLY A 41 -3.80 -16.08 3.91
CA GLY A 41 -2.36 -15.94 4.10
C GLY A 41 -1.57 -15.45 2.88
N ALA A 42 -2.23 -14.98 1.81
CA ALA A 42 -1.58 -14.53 0.59
C ALA A 42 -2.15 -13.21 0.06
N PHE A 43 -1.31 -12.46 -0.66
CA PHE A 43 -1.76 -11.30 -1.43
C PHE A 43 -2.31 -11.73 -2.79
N PHE A 44 -3.33 -11.02 -3.26
CA PHE A 44 -3.92 -11.19 -4.58
C PHE A 44 -4.00 -9.83 -5.26
N THR A 45 -3.56 -9.78 -6.51
CA THR A 45 -3.66 -8.65 -7.43
C THR A 45 -4.61 -9.02 -8.58
N PRO A 46 -4.99 -8.08 -9.46
CA PRO A 46 -5.73 -8.40 -10.68
C PRO A 46 -5.02 -9.39 -11.62
N ASP A 47 -3.68 -9.46 -11.58
CA ASP A 47 -2.87 -10.42 -12.33
C ASP A 47 -2.82 -11.82 -11.69
N GLY A 48 -3.28 -11.94 -10.44
CA GLY A 48 -3.44 -13.21 -9.75
C GLY A 48 -2.82 -13.25 -8.36
N ARG A 49 -2.54 -14.46 -7.88
CA ARG A 49 -1.97 -14.68 -6.56
C ARG A 49 -0.49 -14.30 -6.55
N VAL A 50 -0.11 -13.47 -5.58
CA VAL A 50 1.29 -13.15 -5.30
C VAL A 50 1.88 -14.33 -4.50
N THR A 51 2.74 -15.11 -5.14
CA THR A 51 3.35 -16.31 -4.53
C THR A 51 4.56 -16.00 -3.65
N ASP A 52 5.21 -14.87 -3.89
CA ASP A 52 6.37 -14.38 -3.14
C ASP A 52 6.23 -12.87 -2.94
N GLU A 53 6.62 -12.35 -1.76
CA GLU A 53 6.47 -10.93 -1.44
C GLU A 53 7.56 -10.04 -2.08
N LEU A 54 8.62 -10.61 -2.67
CA LEU A 54 9.75 -9.87 -3.23
C LEU A 54 9.35 -8.92 -4.37
N PRO A 55 8.48 -9.28 -5.34
CA PRO A 55 8.02 -8.34 -6.37
C PRO A 55 7.31 -7.14 -5.76
N LEU A 56 6.44 -7.39 -4.78
CA LEU A 56 5.68 -6.36 -4.06
C LEU A 56 6.61 -5.42 -3.28
N ARG A 57 7.61 -5.99 -2.59
CA ARG A 57 8.68 -5.21 -1.93
C ARG A 57 9.52 -4.41 -2.92
N GLY A 58 9.75 -4.94 -4.11
CA GLY A 58 10.48 -4.27 -5.19
C GLY A 58 9.74 -3.05 -5.74
N GLU A 59 8.43 -3.18 -5.96
CA GLU A 59 7.59 -2.04 -6.39
C GLU A 59 7.53 -0.96 -5.33
N ILE A 60 7.35 -1.34 -4.06
CA ILE A 60 7.39 -0.39 -2.93
C ILE A 60 8.76 0.30 -2.88
N PHE A 61 9.86 -0.45 -3.04
CA PHE A 61 11.21 0.13 -3.06
C PHE A 61 11.36 1.18 -4.17
N GLU A 62 10.89 0.90 -5.38
CA GLU A 62 11.00 1.81 -6.51
C GLU A 62 10.26 3.14 -6.31
N GLU A 63 9.11 3.12 -5.62
CA GLU A 63 8.37 4.33 -5.25
C GLU A 63 9.08 5.09 -4.12
N LEU A 64 9.63 4.38 -3.13
CA LEU A 64 10.29 4.99 -1.97
C LEU A 64 11.68 5.54 -2.31
N LYS A 65 12.38 5.03 -3.34
CA LYS A 65 13.80 5.37 -3.61
C LYS A 65 14.05 6.87 -3.80
N CYS A 66 13.06 7.61 -4.31
CA CYS A 66 13.15 9.05 -4.54
C CYS A 66 12.77 9.86 -3.28
N CYS A 67 12.01 9.27 -2.36
CA CYS A 67 11.40 9.95 -1.22
C CYS A 67 12.13 9.66 0.11
N ALA A 68 12.77 8.50 0.24
CA ALA A 68 13.50 8.13 1.45
C ALA A 68 14.95 7.70 1.10
N VAL A 69 15.89 8.23 1.87
CA VAL A 69 17.33 8.00 1.70
C VAL A 69 17.91 7.14 2.82
N SER A 70 17.12 6.81 3.84
CA SER A 70 17.54 6.05 5.01
C SER A 70 16.44 5.10 5.46
N ASN A 71 16.85 4.04 6.16
CA ASN A 71 15.96 3.07 6.78
C ASN A 71 14.97 2.38 5.82
N ILE A 72 15.27 2.39 4.52
CA ILE A 72 14.42 1.86 3.45
C ILE A 72 14.00 0.41 3.71
N PRO A 73 14.90 -0.53 4.05
CA PRO A 73 14.49 -1.93 4.28
C PRO A 73 13.47 -2.05 5.41
N ARG A 74 13.63 -1.27 6.49
CA ARG A 74 12.68 -1.28 7.62
C ARG A 74 11.33 -0.69 7.21
N LYS A 75 11.33 0.43 6.45
CA LYS A 75 10.08 1.04 5.96
C LYS A 75 9.30 0.08 5.07
N ILE A 76 9.98 -0.61 4.16
CA ILE A 76 9.37 -1.62 3.29
C ILE A 76 8.73 -2.72 4.15
N SER A 77 9.45 -3.28 5.12
CA SER A 77 8.89 -4.30 6.02
C SER A 77 7.65 -3.79 6.77
N ASN A 78 7.69 -2.57 7.31
CA ASN A 78 6.55 -1.98 7.99
C ASN A 78 5.34 -1.80 7.06
N ILE A 79 5.55 -1.32 5.84
CA ILE A 79 4.49 -1.12 4.84
C ILE A 79 3.86 -2.46 4.47
N VAL A 80 4.67 -3.50 4.20
CA VAL A 80 4.14 -4.83 3.86
C VAL A 80 3.29 -5.39 5.00
N GLU A 81 3.71 -5.23 6.26
CA GLU A 81 2.91 -5.67 7.40
C GLU A 81 1.60 -4.87 7.52
N LEU A 82 1.64 -3.55 7.31
CA LEU A 82 0.42 -2.72 7.25
C LEU A 82 -0.50 -3.15 6.12
N MET A 83 0.05 -3.51 4.95
CA MET A 83 -0.75 -4.00 3.82
C MET A 83 -1.50 -5.26 4.17
N LYS A 84 -0.91 -6.20 4.92
CA LYS A 84 -1.62 -7.40 5.38
C LYS A 84 -2.82 -7.06 6.26
N LEU A 85 -2.69 -6.03 7.10
CA LEU A 85 -3.75 -5.57 8.00
C LEU A 85 -4.84 -4.81 7.24
N ALA A 86 -4.46 -3.90 6.34
CA ALA A 86 -5.37 -3.02 5.62
C ALA A 86 -6.07 -3.70 4.44
N ALA A 87 -5.38 -4.64 3.77
CA ALA A 87 -5.92 -5.39 2.65
C ALA A 87 -6.67 -6.66 3.08
N LEU A 88 -6.72 -6.94 4.39
CA LEU A 88 -7.38 -8.14 4.91
C LEU A 88 -8.85 -8.13 4.48
N ALA A 89 -9.17 -8.96 3.49
CA ALA A 89 -10.53 -9.21 3.11
C ALA A 89 -11.08 -10.27 4.08
N GLU A 90 -12.14 -9.93 4.81
CA GLU A 90 -12.90 -10.92 5.57
C GLU A 90 -13.30 -12.04 4.60
N ASP A 91 -12.86 -13.27 4.90
CA ASP A 91 -13.17 -14.46 4.13
C ASP A 91 -14.69 -14.46 3.92
N PHE A 92 -15.13 -14.45 2.66
CA PHE A 92 -16.55 -14.35 2.31
C PHE A 92 -17.33 -15.31 3.21
N PRO A 93 -18.38 -14.88 3.92
CA PRO A 93 -19.19 -15.82 4.68
C PRO A 93 -19.63 -16.92 3.70
N PRO A 94 -19.46 -18.22 4.04
CA PRO A 94 -19.88 -19.30 3.15
C PRO A 94 -21.33 -19.06 2.81
N GLU A 95 -21.66 -18.96 1.52
CA GLU A 95 -23.04 -18.82 1.05
C GLU A 95 -23.87 -19.95 1.66
N THR A 96 -24.58 -19.62 2.74
CA THR A 96 -25.48 -20.56 3.40
C THR A 96 -26.79 -20.48 2.61
N ASN A 97 -27.22 -21.61 2.05
CA ASN A 97 -28.46 -21.85 1.30
C ASN A 97 -28.49 -21.55 -0.21
N ARG A 98 -28.05 -22.54 -0.99
CA ARG A 98 -28.94 -23.17 -2.00
C ARG A 98 -28.77 -24.69 -1.99
N ILE A 99 -29.37 -25.33 -0.99
CA ILE A 99 -29.72 -26.75 -1.08
C ILE A 99 -30.90 -26.81 -2.06
N HIS A 100 -30.68 -27.44 -3.23
CA HIS A 100 -31.72 -27.73 -4.22
C HIS A 100 -32.30 -29.13 -3.97
#